data_AF-A0A820M2H0-F1
#
_entry.id   AF-A0A820M2H0-F1
#
_cell.length_a   1.000
_cell.length_b   1.000
_cell.length_c   1.000
_cell.angle_alpha   90.00
_cell.angle_beta   90.00
_cell.angle_gamma   90.00
#
_symmetry.space_group_name_H-M   'P 1'
#
loop_
_entity.id
_entity.type
_entity.pdbx_description
1 polymer ?
#
loop_
_entity_poly.entity_id
_entity_poly.type
_entity_poly.pdbx_seq_one_letter_code
_entity_poly.pdbx_strand_id
1 'polypeptide(L)'
;MMLSIIESKCNKPLLLLDAFRYTQDKILSTTIYWKCENRLCPGCTIQYGSKPSRMKKSHNHDDDEIKCKVEEFKRHLKRRIEDTSQPVKKTYREQIILLYLEKVMRLIGIKKY
;
A
#
# COMPACT_ATOMS: atom_id res chain seq x y z
N MET A 1 -6.74 7.26 -8.49
CA MET A 1 -5.28 7.13 -8.31
C MET A 1 -4.95 7.43 -6.85
N MET A 2 -4.71 6.39 -6.05
CA MET A 2 -4.39 6.52 -4.63
C MET A 2 -2.88 6.35 -4.47
N LEU A 3 -2.21 7.37 -3.91
CA LEU A 3 -0.78 7.37 -3.66
C LEU A 3 -0.57 7.17 -2.16
N SER A 4 -0.02 6.02 -1.79
CA SER A 4 0.17 5.64 -0.39
C SER A 4 1.64 5.35 -0.13
N ILE A 5 2.31 6.20 0.66
CA ILE A 5 3.66 5.90 1.16
C ILE A 5 3.52 5.18 2.50
N ILE A 6 4.08 3.98 2.58
CA ILE A 6 4.02 3.11 3.75
C ILE A 6 5.43 2.71 4.19
N GLU A 7 5.55 2.21 5.42
CA GLU A 7 6.79 1.62 5.91
C GLU A 7 6.76 0.10 5.73
N SER A 8 7.74 -0.42 5.00
CA SER A 8 7.90 -1.86 4.80
C SER A 8 8.34 -2.58 6.09
N LYS A 9 8.44 -3.92 6.04
CA LYS A 9 8.93 -4.77 7.14
C LYS A 9 10.32 -4.35 7.67
N CYS A 10 11.15 -3.73 6.85
CA CYS A 10 12.51 -3.31 7.22
C CYS A 10 12.63 -1.81 7.50
N ASN A 11 11.52 -1.12 7.83
CA ASN A 11 11.47 0.33 8.01
C ASN A 11 11.97 1.13 6.79
N LYS A 12 11.94 0.52 5.60
CA LYS A 12 12.25 1.20 4.35
C LYS A 12 10.96 1.78 3.75
N PRO A 13 10.98 3.01 3.23
CA PRO A 13 9.83 3.59 2.56
C PRO A 13 9.43 2.78 1.32
N LEU A 14 8.14 2.49 1.22
CA LEU A 14 7.52 1.79 0.12
C LEU A 14 6.39 2.66 -0.43
N LEU A 15 6.45 3.00 -1.71
CA LEU A 15 5.40 3.72 -2.41
C LEU A 15 4.47 2.71 -3.10
N LEU A 16 3.17 2.81 -2.81
CA LEU A 16 2.12 2.12 -3.54
C LEU A 16 1.48 3.11 -4.53
N LEU A 17 1.50 2.77 -5.81
CA LEU A 17 0.94 3.58 -6.89
C LEU A 17 0.50 2.67 -8.02
N ASP A 18 -0.76 2.82 -8.45
CA ASP A 18 -1.36 2.10 -9.58
C ASP A 18 -1.15 0.58 -9.51
N ALA A 19 -1.40 -0.02 -8.33
CA ALA A 19 -1.19 -1.45 -8.06
C ALA A 19 0.26 -1.97 -8.23
N PHE A 20 1.23 -1.06 -8.35
CA PHE A 20 2.66 -1.34 -8.29
C PHE A 20 3.27 -0.89 -6.97
N ARG A 21 4.38 -1.56 -6.60
CA ARG A 21 5.15 -1.28 -5.39
C ARG A 21 6.53 -0.77 -5.77
N TYR A 22 6.90 0.36 -5.22
CA TYR A 22 8.18 0.99 -5.50
C TYR A 22 8.99 1.16 -4.22
N THR A 23 10.26 0.81 -4.31
CA THR A 23 11.25 1.09 -3.27
C THR A 23 11.92 2.43 -3.55
N GLN A 24 12.28 3.13 -2.48
CA GLN A 24 13.02 4.37 -2.60
C GLN A 24 14.41 4.10 -3.14
N ASP A 25 14.79 4.81 -4.21
CA ASP A 25 16.12 4.71 -4.81
C ASP A 25 17.03 5.80 -4.27
N LYS A 26 16.64 7.07 -4.47
CA LYS A 26 17.39 8.24 -3.98
C LYS A 26 16.49 9.45 -3.78
N ILE A 27 16.91 10.33 -2.89
CA ILE A 27 16.32 11.67 -2.71
C ILE A 27 17.28 12.70 -3.28
N LEU A 28 16.80 13.56 -4.16
CA LEU A 28 17.53 14.71 -4.68
C LEU A 28 16.76 15.97 -4.33
N SER A 29 17.27 16.74 -3.35
CA SER A 29 16.62 17.94 -2.84
C SER A 29 15.16 17.63 -2.42
N THR A 30 14.18 18.08 -3.19
CA THR A 30 12.74 17.87 -2.96
C THR A 30 12.11 16.74 -3.78
N THR A 31 12.93 16.04 -4.57
CA THR A 31 12.48 15.01 -5.51
C THR A 31 12.89 13.62 -5.03
N ILE A 32 11.92 12.71 -4.93
CA ILE A 32 12.17 11.32 -4.56
C ILE A 32 12.05 10.45 -5.81
N TYR A 33 13.12 9.71 -6.09
CA TYR A 33 13.17 8.71 -7.16
C TYR A 33 12.78 7.36 -6.59
N TRP A 34 11.80 6.75 -7.24
CA TRP A 34 11.25 5.47 -6.87
C TRP A 34 11.49 4.47 -7.99
N LYS A 35 11.91 3.26 -7.63
CA LYS A 35 12.11 2.14 -8.56
C LYS A 35 11.18 0.99 -8.18
N CYS A 36 10.72 0.23 -9.17
CA CYS A 36 9.91 -0.95 -8.91
C CYS A 36 10.64 -1.90 -7.93
N GLU A 37 9.87 -2.57 -7.08
CA GLU A 37 10.43 -3.60 -6.18
C GLU A 37 11.00 -4.78 -6.97
N ASN A 38 10.44 -5.10 -8.14
CA ASN A 38 10.97 -6.12 -9.03
C ASN A 38 12.28 -5.63 -9.66
N ARG A 39 13.41 -6.28 -9.31
CA ARG A 39 14.75 -5.91 -9.77
C ARG A 39 14.94 -6.00 -11.27
N LEU A 40 14.17 -6.86 -11.94
CA LEU A 40 14.22 -7.03 -13.40
C LEU A 40 13.29 -6.05 -14.12
N CYS A 41 12.54 -5.24 -13.38
CA CYS A 41 11.61 -4.28 -13.95
C CYS A 41 12.26 -2.91 -14.13
N PRO A 42 12.18 -2.30 -15.33
CA PRO A 42 12.68 -0.95 -15.56
C PRO A 42 11.76 0.14 -15.01
N GLY A 43 10.61 -0.23 -14.42
CA GLY A 43 9.58 0.67 -13.94
C GLY A 43 10.10 1.64 -12.87
N CYS A 44 10.00 2.94 -13.17
CA CYS A 44 10.43 4.00 -12.27
C CYS A 44 9.38 5.11 -12.23
N THR A 45 9.25 5.75 -11.07
CA THR A 45 8.37 6.90 -10.89
C THR A 45 9.06 7.98 -10.07
N ILE A 46 8.63 9.23 -10.25
CA ILE A 46 9.21 10.37 -9.55
C ILE A 46 8.13 11.12 -8.80
N GLN A 47 8.43 11.43 -7.54
CA GLN A 47 7.60 12.28 -6.70
C GLN A 47 8.30 13.61 -6.44
N TYR A 48 7.59 14.72 -6.64
CA TYR A 48 8.09 16.07 -6.42
C TYR A 48 7.40 16.70 -5.20
N GLY A 49 8.04 16.66 -4.03
CA GLY A 49 7.42 17.12 -2.79
C GLY A 49 6.07 16.42 -2.51
N SER A 50 5.01 17.21 -2.30
CA SER A 50 3.64 16.69 -2.12
C SER A 50 2.89 16.40 -3.43
N LYS A 51 3.50 16.64 -4.59
CA LYS A 51 2.85 16.42 -5.89
C LYS A 51 2.68 14.92 -6.17
N PRO A 52 1.62 14.55 -6.93
CA PRO A 52 1.42 13.17 -7.33
C PRO A 52 2.62 12.63 -8.11
N SER A 53 2.99 11.39 -7.81
CA SER A 53 4.08 10.69 -8.48
C SER A 53 3.71 10.43 -9.94
N ARG A 54 4.62 10.72 -10.87
CA ARG A 54 4.43 10.47 -12.31
C ARG A 54 5.33 9.33 -12.76
N MET A 55 4.71 8.30 -13.34
CA MET A 55 5.42 7.16 -13.92
C MET A 55 6.31 7.64 -15.09
N LYS A 56 7.59 7.27 -15.06
CA LYS A 56 8.58 7.62 -16.09
C LYS A 56 8.89 6.47 -17.04
N LYS A 57 8.91 5.25 -16.52
CA LYS A 57 9.18 4.04 -17.30
C LYS A 57 8.09 3.02 -16.99
N SER A 58 7.60 2.37 -18.04
CA SER A 58 6.60 1.32 -17.93
C SER A 58 7.18 0.06 -17.28
N HIS A 59 6.31 -0.75 -16.70
CA HIS A 59 6.66 -2.04 -16.13
C HIS A 59 6.70 -3.12 -17.21
N ASN A 60 7.48 -4.17 -16.96
CA ASN A 60 7.55 -5.37 -17.81
C ASN A 60 6.88 -6.58 -17.17
N HIS A 61 5.99 -6.34 -16.21
CA HIS A 61 5.21 -7.35 -15.53
C HIS A 61 3.84 -6.78 -15.20
N ASP A 62 2.89 -7.68 -14.99
CA ASP A 62 1.54 -7.31 -14.57
C ASP A 62 1.54 -6.69 -13.17
N ASP A 63 0.49 -5.94 -12.88
CA ASP A 63 0.27 -5.37 -11.58
C ASP A 63 -0.05 -6.45 -10.54
N ASP A 64 0.19 -6.13 -9.26
CA ASP A 64 -0.08 -7.04 -8.14
C ASP A 64 -1.01 -6.33 -7.15
N GLU A 65 -2.25 -6.17 -7.58
CA GLU A 65 -3.29 -5.44 -6.85
C GLU A 65 -3.52 -6.05 -5.46
N ILE A 66 -3.53 -7.38 -5.36
CA ILE A 66 -3.73 -8.10 -4.11
C ILE A 66 -2.62 -7.74 -3.12
N LYS A 67 -1.36 -7.79 -3.56
CA LYS A 67 -0.22 -7.50 -2.69
C LYS A 67 -0.19 -6.04 -2.25
N CYS A 68 -0.54 -5.11 -3.14
CA CYS A 68 -0.72 -3.70 -2.77
C CYS A 68 -1.80 -3.53 -1.69
N LYS A 69 -2.97 -4.14 -1.87
CA LYS A 69 -4.08 -4.09 -0.89
C LYS A 69 -3.68 -4.71 0.46
N VAL A 70 -2.92 -5.81 0.45
CA VAL A 70 -2.41 -6.44 1.67
C VAL A 70 -1.50 -5.48 2.43
N GLU A 71 -0.63 -4.75 1.74
CA GLU A 71 0.28 -3.79 2.38
C GLU A 71 -0.46 -2.57 2.95
N GLU A 72 -1.47 -2.05 2.25
CA GLU A 72 -2.35 -0.99 2.79
C GLU A 72 -3.12 -1.47 4.03
N PHE A 73 -3.65 -2.69 3.98
CA PHE A 73 -4.35 -3.29 5.11
C PHE A 73 -3.43 -3.43 6.32
N LYS A 74 -2.20 -3.93 6.13
CA LYS A 74 -1.20 -4.01 7.21
C LYS A 74 -0.91 -2.64 7.82
N ARG A 75 -0.77 -1.58 7.00
CA ARG A 75 -0.59 -0.21 7.49
C ARG A 75 -1.79 0.25 8.33
N HIS A 76 -3.01 0.01 7.87
CA HIS A 76 -4.21 0.35 8.61
C HIS A 76 -4.26 -0.36 9.97
N LEU A 77 -3.90 -1.64 10.01
CA LEU A 77 -3.81 -2.40 11.26
C LEU A 77 -2.75 -1.85 12.21
N LYS A 78 -1.54 -1.54 11.71
CA LYS A 78 -0.44 -0.99 12.54
C LYS A 78 -0.87 0.28 13.27
N ARG A 79 -1.46 1.25 12.55
CA ARG A 79 -1.96 2.50 13.14
C ARG A 79 -2.96 2.24 14.26
N ARG A 80 -3.90 1.32 14.04
CA ARG A 80 -4.94 1.01 15.02
C ARG A 80 -4.39 0.30 16.25
N ILE A 81 -3.37 -0.54 16.08
CA ILE A 81 -2.70 -1.24 17.19
C ILE A 81 -1.97 -0.23 18.07
N GLU A 82 -1.28 0.74 17.46
CA GLU A 82 -0.64 1.86 18.19
C GLU A 82 -1.66 2.62 19.04
N ASP A 83 -2.87 2.84 18.53
CA ASP A 83 -3.94 3.54 19.25
C ASP A 83 -4.62 2.71 20.36
N THR A 84 -4.71 1.38 20.22
CA THR A 84 -5.60 0.55 21.06
C THR A 84 -4.87 -0.26 22.14
N SER A 85 -3.53 -0.34 22.12
CA SER A 85 -2.73 -1.18 23.04
C SER A 85 -3.16 -2.67 23.08
N GLN A 86 -3.83 -3.15 22.03
CA GLN A 86 -4.33 -4.52 21.92
C GLN A 86 -3.39 -5.44 21.14
N PRO A 87 -3.34 -6.75 21.47
CA PRO A 87 -2.42 -7.70 20.82
C PRO A 87 -2.73 -7.95 19.33
N VAL A 88 -1.69 -7.84 18.50
CA VAL A 88 -1.70 -7.86 17.01
C VAL A 88 -2.42 -9.08 16.39
N LYS A 89 -2.36 -10.26 17.01
CA LYS A 89 -2.99 -11.47 16.46
C LYS A 89 -4.51 -11.44 16.55
N LYS A 90 -5.07 -10.81 17.59
CA LYS A 90 -6.52 -10.69 17.79
C LYS A 90 -7.11 -9.71 16.79
N THR A 91 -6.45 -8.55 16.62
CA THR A 91 -6.86 -7.51 15.69
C THR A 91 -6.83 -7.98 14.23
N TYR A 92 -5.84 -8.78 13.81
CA TYR A 92 -5.78 -9.31 12.44
C TYR A 92 -6.98 -10.22 12.10
N ARG A 93 -7.34 -11.14 13.00
CA ARG A 93 -8.49 -12.04 12.81
C ARG A 93 -9.80 -11.26 12.77
N GLU A 94 -10.00 -10.34 13.71
CA GLU A 94 -11.19 -9.49 13.76
C GLU A 94 -11.36 -8.65 12.51
N GLN A 95 -10.29 -8.02 11.99
CA GLN A 95 -10.40 -7.22 10.78
C GLN A 95 -10.65 -8.06 9.52
N ILE A 96 -10.08 -9.27 9.41
CA ILE A 96 -10.43 -10.18 8.31
C ILE A 96 -11.92 -10.53 8.37
N ILE A 97 -12.43 -10.84 9.56
CA ILE A 97 -13.86 -11.13 9.77
C ILE A 97 -14.70 -9.92 9.38
N LEU A 98 -14.33 -8.70 9.80
CA LEU A 98 -15.06 -7.47 9.43
C LEU A 98 -15.05 -7.22 7.91
N LEU A 99 -13.91 -7.40 7.24
CA LEU A 99 -13.81 -7.28 5.79
C LEU A 99 -14.68 -8.31 5.07
N TYR A 100 -14.66 -9.57 5.56
CA TYR A 100 -15.47 -10.64 5.01
C TYR A 100 -16.96 -10.37 5.22
N LEU A 101 -17.37 -9.97 6.42
CA LEU A 101 -18.74 -9.59 6.74
C LEU A 101 -19.21 -8.41 5.90
N GLU A 102 -18.39 -7.37 5.71
CA GLU A 102 -18.75 -6.24 4.84
C GLU A 102 -18.96 -6.68 3.39
N LYS A 103 -18.07 -7.55 2.88
CA LYS A 103 -18.20 -8.11 1.53
C LYS A 103 -19.48 -8.95 1.40
N VAL A 104 -19.78 -9.80 2.38
CA VAL A 104 -21.01 -10.60 2.43
C VAL A 104 -22.24 -9.70 2.50
N MET A 105 -22.25 -8.69 3.37
CA MET A 105 -23.34 -7.72 3.51
C MET A 105 -23.65 -6.98 2.19
N ARG A 106 -22.61 -6.62 1.41
CA ARG A 106 -22.81 -6.06 0.06
C ARG A 106 -23.42 -7.06 -0.91
N LEU A 107 -22.97 -8.31 -0.90
CA LEU A 107 -23.48 -9.35 -1.80
C LEU A 107 -24.95 -9.69 -1.53
N ILE A 108 -25.34 -9.69 -0.25
CA ILE A 108 -26.73 -9.94 0.17
C ILE A 108 -27.59 -8.66 0.19
N GLY A 109 -27.05 -7.51 -0.24
CA GLY A 109 -27.80 -6.26 -0.39
C GLY A 109 -28.20 -5.56 0.92
N ILE A 110 -27.62 -5.94 2.06
CA ILE A 110 -27.89 -5.31 3.35
C ILE A 110 -27.02 -4.06 3.49
N LYS A 111 -27.64 -2.87 3.50
CA LYS A 111 -26.95 -1.61 3.80
C LYS A 111 -26.69 -1.50 5.30
N LYS A 112 -25.48 -1.12 5.70
CA LYS A 112 -25.19 -0.67 7.07
C LYS A 112 -25.91 0.67 7.29
N TYR A 113 -26.72 0.73 8.34
CA TYR A 113 -27.42 1.93 8.82
C TYR A 113 -26.49 2.77 9.72
#